data_AF-A0A0W7W8E5-F1
#
_entry.id   AF-A0A0W7W8E5-F1
#
_cell.length_a   1.000
_cell.length_b   1.000
_cell.length_c   1.000
_cell.angle_alpha   90.00
_cell.angle_beta   90.00
_cell.angle_gamma   90.00
#
_symmetry.space_group_name_H-M   'P 1'
#
loop_
_entity.id
_entity.type
_entity.pdbx_description
1 polymer ?
#
loop_
_entity_poly.entity_id
_entity_poly.type
_entity_poly.pdbx_seq_one_letter_code
_entity_poly.pdbx_strand_id
1 'polypeptide(L)'
;MNGKQRLERAIENVNNAVAELERTREVVEAAATKTAEVLAIAQSLGVRTVSIGVVTPLVGNERWSFSASGSIFTPLETRIDGWPAAWRIAEQAGIGAGAGNTGQHQIMHDSTIDGVYRCVNGQWERVKKYDQ
;
A
#
# COMPACT_ATOMS: atom_id res chain seq x y z
N MET A 1 30.74 -9.77 -34.64
CA MET A 1 30.77 -8.70 -33.62
C MET A 1 32.12 -8.78 -32.92
N ASN A 2 32.95 -7.73 -33.00
CA ASN A 2 34.28 -7.75 -32.38
C ASN A 2 34.18 -7.51 -30.86
N GLY A 3 35.27 -7.76 -30.13
CA GLY A 3 35.29 -7.64 -28.67
C GLY A 3 34.88 -6.27 -28.15
N LYS A 4 35.24 -5.19 -28.89
CA LYS A 4 34.87 -3.80 -28.56
C LYS A 4 33.36 -3.59 -28.63
N GLN A 5 32.71 -4.02 -29.71
CA GLN A 5 31.26 -3.92 -29.88
C GLN A 5 30.47 -4.70 -28.80
N ARG A 6 31.00 -5.85 -28.36
CA ARG A 6 30.37 -6.62 -27.25
C ARG A 6 30.47 -5.88 -25.92
N LEU A 7 31.61 -5.23 -25.66
CA LEU A 7 31.83 -4.46 -24.44
C LEU A 7 30.94 -3.21 -24.39
N GLU A 8 30.84 -2.47 -25.51
CA GLU A 8 29.98 -1.29 -25.62
C GLU A 8 28.51 -1.64 -25.33
N ARG A 9 28.01 -2.72 -25.92
CA ARG A 9 26.64 -3.20 -25.65
C ARG A 9 26.44 -3.65 -24.20
N ALA A 10 27.45 -4.27 -23.59
CA ALA A 10 27.38 -4.67 -22.19
C ALA A 10 27.30 -3.46 -21.26
N ILE A 11 28.10 -2.41 -21.52
CA ILE A 11 28.07 -1.15 -20.76
C ILE A 11 26.70 -0.48 -20.90
N GLU A 12 26.15 -0.40 -22.11
CA GLU A 12 24.82 0.16 -22.37
C GLU A 12 23.73 -0.59 -21.58
N ASN A 13 23.75 -1.93 -21.61
CA ASN A 13 22.80 -2.74 -20.84
C ASN A 13 22.91 -2.49 -19.32
N VAL A 14 24.13 -2.37 -18.79
CA VAL A 14 24.34 -2.08 -17.37
C VAL A 14 23.81 -0.70 -17.01
N ASN A 15 24.09 0.32 -17.83
CA ASN A 15 23.60 1.68 -17.58
C ASN A 15 22.05 1.73 -17.59
N ASN A 16 21.42 1.03 -18.52
CA ASN A 16 19.95 0.94 -18.56
C ASN A 16 19.38 0.23 -17.33
N ALA A 17 20.02 -0.85 -16.86
CA ALA A 17 19.61 -1.56 -15.66
C ALA A 17 19.78 -0.70 -14.40
N VAL A 18 20.86 0.08 -14.29
CA VAL A 18 21.08 1.01 -13.18
C VAL A 18 20.00 2.09 -13.15
N ALA A 19 19.70 2.73 -14.27
CA ALA A 19 18.67 3.75 -14.34
C ALA A 19 17.28 3.20 -13.95
N GLU A 20 16.97 1.96 -14.33
CA GLU A 20 15.71 1.32 -13.96
C GLU A 20 15.64 0.96 -12.46
N LEU A 21 16.75 0.52 -11.87
CA LEU A 21 16.85 0.30 -10.43
C LEU A 21 16.68 1.60 -9.63
N GLU A 22 17.26 2.71 -10.11
CA GLU A 22 17.11 4.02 -9.48
C GLU A 22 15.64 4.47 -9.50
N ARG A 23 14.96 4.38 -10.64
CA ARG A 23 13.51 4.67 -10.73
C ARG A 23 12.68 3.79 -9.81
N THR A 24 12.97 2.49 -9.79
CA THR A 24 12.25 1.53 -8.93
C THR A 24 12.43 1.89 -7.47
N ARG A 25 13.65 2.27 -7.07
CA ARG A 25 13.95 2.72 -5.71
C ARG A 25 13.14 3.96 -5.33
N GLU A 26 13.10 4.98 -6.20
CA GLU A 26 12.33 6.20 -5.95
C GLU A 26 10.84 5.92 -5.75
N VAL A 27 10.27 5.05 -6.59
CA VAL A 27 8.87 4.62 -6.47
C VAL A 27 8.61 3.92 -5.13
N VAL A 28 9.49 3.00 -4.73
CA VAL A 28 9.37 2.27 -3.45
C VAL A 28 9.51 3.21 -2.25
N GLU A 29 10.45 4.16 -2.29
CA GLU A 29 10.63 5.15 -1.22
C GLU A 29 9.40 6.08 -1.09
N ALA A 30 8.81 6.50 -2.21
CA ALA A 30 7.58 7.29 -2.22
C ALA A 30 6.39 6.49 -1.65
N ALA A 31 6.22 5.23 -2.08
CA ALA A 31 5.17 4.35 -1.58
C ALA A 31 5.34 4.06 -0.08
N ALA A 32 6.57 3.86 0.40
CA ALA A 32 6.87 3.66 1.82
C ALA A 32 6.49 4.88 2.66
N THR A 33 6.84 6.09 2.19
CA THR A 33 6.50 7.35 2.85
C THR A 33 4.98 7.51 2.97
N LYS A 34 4.26 7.24 1.87
CA LYS A 34 2.81 7.37 1.87
C LYS A 34 2.11 6.29 2.69
N THR A 35 2.61 5.05 2.69
CA THR A 35 2.14 4.00 3.62
C THR A 35 2.33 4.44 5.07
N ALA A 36 3.47 5.02 5.44
CA ALA A 36 3.70 5.50 6.80
C ALA A 36 2.69 6.59 7.21
N GLU A 37 2.35 7.51 6.29
CA GLU A 37 1.31 8.53 6.49
C GLU A 37 -0.07 7.91 6.73
N VAL A 38 -0.48 6.94 5.88
CA VAL A 38 -1.72 6.17 6.04
C VAL A 38 -1.80 5.53 7.43
N LEU A 39 -0.71 4.90 7.87
CA LEU A 39 -0.65 4.24 9.18
C LEU A 39 -0.66 5.24 10.35
N ALA A 40 -0.03 6.40 10.20
CA ALA A 40 -0.08 7.46 11.20
C ALA A 40 -1.51 8.01 11.37
N ILE A 41 -2.22 8.22 10.27
CA ILE A 41 -3.63 8.64 10.28
C ILE A 41 -4.52 7.55 10.89
N ALA A 42 -4.32 6.29 10.49
CA ALA A 42 -5.03 5.16 11.09
C ALA A 42 -4.86 5.15 12.62
N GLN A 43 -3.64 5.35 13.10
CA GLN A 43 -3.35 5.42 14.52
C GLN A 43 -4.02 6.60 15.23
N SER A 44 -4.06 7.79 14.60
CA SER A 44 -4.74 8.97 15.18
C SER A 44 -6.25 8.77 15.28
N LEU A 45 -6.83 7.98 14.38
CA LEU A 45 -8.24 7.57 14.38
C LEU A 45 -8.53 6.37 15.31
N GLY A 46 -7.52 5.86 16.04
CA GLY A 46 -7.67 4.73 16.95
C GLY A 46 -7.70 3.36 16.25
N VAL A 47 -7.44 3.30 14.94
CA VAL A 47 -7.36 2.06 14.17
C VAL A 47 -6.03 1.36 14.46
N ARG A 48 -6.09 0.09 14.84
CA ARG A 48 -4.91 -0.72 15.19
C ARG A 48 -4.55 -1.79 14.17
N THR A 49 -5.40 -2.02 13.18
CA THR A 49 -5.14 -2.95 12.08
C THR A 49 -5.60 -2.30 10.79
N VAL A 50 -4.75 -2.31 9.77
CA VAL A 50 -5.06 -1.81 8.42
C VAL A 50 -4.62 -2.88 7.43
N SER A 51 -5.44 -3.14 6.42
CA SER A 51 -5.02 -3.92 5.26
C SER A 51 -5.03 -3.04 4.02
N ILE A 52 -3.96 -3.08 3.25
CA ILE A 52 -3.79 -2.35 1.99
C ILE A 52 -3.59 -3.39 0.89
N GLY A 53 -4.44 -3.40 -0.13
CA GLY A 53 -4.29 -4.32 -1.27
C GLY A 53 -4.63 -5.79 -0.99
N VAL A 54 -4.80 -6.18 0.28
CA VAL A 54 -4.87 -7.58 0.72
C VAL A 54 -6.19 -7.89 1.42
N VAL A 55 -6.83 -9.01 1.07
CA VAL A 55 -7.98 -9.54 1.83
C VAL A 55 -7.48 -10.36 3.02
N THR A 56 -7.98 -10.07 4.21
CA THR A 56 -7.63 -10.80 5.42
C THR A 56 -8.82 -10.87 6.39
N PRO A 57 -8.98 -11.96 7.17
CA PRO A 57 -10.00 -12.02 8.21
C PRO A 57 -9.74 -11.08 9.40
N LEU A 58 -8.59 -10.41 9.45
CA LEU A 58 -8.24 -9.45 10.50
C LEU A 58 -8.94 -8.08 10.35
N VAL A 59 -9.57 -7.84 9.19
CA VAL A 59 -10.31 -6.61 8.87
C VAL A 59 -11.68 -6.99 8.33
N GLY A 60 -12.62 -6.04 8.32
CA GLY A 60 -13.92 -6.28 7.70
C GLY A 60 -13.78 -6.31 6.18
N ASN A 61 -14.06 -7.45 5.54
CA ASN A 61 -14.37 -7.50 4.11
C ASN A 61 -15.80 -8.01 3.94
N GLU A 62 -16.75 -7.09 3.77
CA GLU A 62 -18.17 -7.41 3.63
C GLU A 62 -18.53 -7.92 2.22
N ARG A 63 -17.73 -8.87 1.70
CA ARG A 63 -17.93 -9.58 0.42
C ARG A 63 -18.11 -8.64 -0.78
N TRP A 64 -17.11 -7.79 -1.05
CA TRP A 64 -17.06 -7.10 -2.34
C TRP A 64 -16.52 -8.05 -3.43
N SER A 65 -17.19 -8.11 -4.57
CA SER A 65 -16.80 -8.77 -5.83
C SER A 65 -15.61 -8.16 -6.58
N PHE A 66 -15.05 -7.02 -6.13
CA PHE A 66 -13.95 -6.33 -6.81
C PHE A 66 -12.60 -6.69 -6.18
N SER A 67 -11.53 -6.46 -6.94
CA SER A 67 -10.15 -6.74 -6.49
C SER A 67 -9.82 -5.97 -5.21
N ALA A 68 -9.10 -6.61 -4.29
CA ALA A 68 -8.57 -5.96 -3.10
C ALA A 68 -7.42 -5.00 -3.40
N SER A 69 -6.78 -5.20 -4.56
CA SER A 69 -5.74 -4.35 -5.10
C SER A 69 -6.22 -2.90 -5.19
N GLY A 70 -5.40 -1.96 -4.70
CA GLY A 70 -5.76 -0.54 -4.68
C GLY A 70 -6.92 -0.21 -3.74
N SER A 71 -7.05 -0.91 -2.60
CA SER A 71 -8.06 -0.60 -1.58
C SER A 71 -7.49 -0.68 -0.16
N ILE A 72 -8.08 0.09 0.75
CA ILE A 72 -7.83 0.05 2.20
C ILE A 72 -9.02 -0.59 2.91
N PHE A 73 -8.71 -1.47 3.86
CA PHE A 73 -9.67 -2.15 4.72
C PHE A 73 -9.34 -1.88 6.19
N THR A 74 -10.38 -1.73 7.01
CA THR A 74 -10.25 -1.57 8.47
C THR A 74 -11.24 -2.51 9.19
N PRO A 75 -11.00 -2.83 10.48
CA PRO A 75 -11.95 -3.61 11.26
C PRO A 75 -13.33 -2.94 11.38
N LEU A 76 -14.40 -3.73 11.51
CA LEU A 76 -15.78 -3.23 11.53
C LEU A 76 -16.07 -2.33 12.74
N GLU A 77 -15.43 -2.62 13.87
CA GLU A 77 -15.54 -1.86 15.11
C GLU A 77 -14.89 -0.46 15.02
N THR A 78 -14.07 -0.21 14.00
CA THR A 78 -13.41 1.08 13.79
C THR A 78 -14.20 2.02 12.88
N ARG A 79 -15.47 1.73 12.62
CA ARG A 79 -16.33 2.58 11.78
C ARG A 79 -16.50 3.98 12.38
N ILE A 80 -16.56 4.96 11.49
CA ILE A 80 -16.80 6.37 11.79
C ILE A 80 -18.07 6.75 11.03
N ASP A 81 -19.10 7.21 11.74
CA ASP A 81 -20.40 7.59 11.16
C ASP A 81 -21.06 6.48 10.32
N GLY A 82 -20.85 5.21 10.70
CA GLY A 82 -21.39 4.04 10.00
C GLY A 82 -20.56 3.55 8.80
N TRP A 83 -19.50 4.27 8.42
CA TRP A 83 -18.59 3.93 7.32
C TRP A 83 -17.24 3.41 7.84
N PRO A 84 -16.52 2.57 7.08
CA PRO A 84 -15.21 2.08 7.54
C PRO A 84 -14.22 3.24 7.64
N ALA A 85 -13.39 3.24 8.70
CA ALA A 85 -12.34 4.25 8.88
C ALA A 85 -11.39 4.38 7.68
N ALA A 86 -11.29 3.34 6.85
CA ALA A 86 -10.60 3.36 5.56
C ALA A 86 -10.90 4.62 4.72
N TRP A 87 -12.14 5.11 4.71
CA TRP A 87 -12.53 6.33 3.98
C TRP A 87 -11.81 7.56 4.52
N ARG A 88 -11.94 7.81 5.83
CA ARG A 88 -11.31 8.95 6.49
C ARG A 88 -9.79 8.90 6.37
N ILE A 89 -9.21 7.70 6.46
CA ILE A 89 -7.77 7.47 6.28
C ILE A 89 -7.34 7.90 4.87
N ALA A 90 -8.00 7.39 3.84
CA ALA A 90 -7.65 7.66 2.45
C ALA A 90 -7.86 9.13 2.06
N GLU A 91 -8.94 9.77 2.55
CA GLU A 91 -9.21 11.19 2.35
C GLU A 91 -8.11 12.06 2.98
N GLN A 92 -7.75 11.81 4.24
CA GLN A 92 -6.73 12.59 4.93
C GLN A 92 -5.33 12.38 4.34
N ALA A 93 -5.02 11.18 3.85
CA ALA A 93 -3.76 10.88 3.18
C ALA A 93 -3.69 11.41 1.73
N GLY A 94 -4.82 11.90 1.20
CA GLY A 94 -4.92 12.41 -0.17
C GLY A 94 -4.76 11.33 -1.25
N ILE A 95 -5.14 10.07 -0.95
CA ILE A 95 -4.94 8.92 -1.85
C ILE A 95 -6.25 8.27 -2.33
N GLY A 96 -7.40 8.80 -1.94
CA GLY A 96 -8.70 8.30 -2.40
C GLY A 96 -8.80 8.35 -3.92
N ALA A 97 -9.15 7.23 -4.55
CA ALA A 97 -9.22 7.11 -6.01
C ALA A 97 -10.65 6.89 -6.54
N GLY A 98 -11.66 6.86 -5.68
CA GLY A 98 -13.02 6.67 -6.13
C GLY A 98 -13.96 6.17 -5.06
N ALA A 99 -14.64 5.07 -5.37
CA ALA A 99 -15.73 4.56 -4.56
C ALA A 99 -15.22 3.75 -3.36
N GLY A 100 -16.11 3.51 -2.43
CA GLY A 100 -15.92 2.53 -1.38
C GLY A 100 -17.24 1.87 -1.06
N ASN A 101 -17.23 0.99 -0.09
CA ASN A 101 -18.42 0.40 0.47
C ASN A 101 -18.28 0.35 2.00
N THR A 102 -19.14 -0.43 2.63
CA THR A 102 -19.17 -0.64 4.07
C THR A 102 -17.95 -1.43 4.60
N GLY A 103 -17.14 -2.06 3.74
CA GLY A 103 -15.92 -2.80 4.10
C GLY A 103 -14.60 -2.16 3.69
N GLN A 104 -14.56 -1.34 2.62
CA GLN A 104 -13.30 -0.76 2.11
C GLN A 104 -13.47 0.61 1.44
N HIS A 105 -12.34 1.24 1.14
CA HIS A 105 -12.25 2.42 0.29
C HIS A 105 -11.15 2.25 -0.77
N GLN A 106 -11.42 2.65 -2.01
CA GLN A 106 -10.44 2.56 -3.10
C GLN A 106 -9.39 3.67 -3.01
N ILE A 107 -8.15 3.31 -3.26
CA ILE A 107 -6.99 4.21 -3.26
C ILE A 107 -6.22 4.13 -4.58
N MET A 108 -5.36 5.12 -4.82
CA MET A 108 -4.47 5.11 -5.98
C MET A 108 -3.52 3.90 -5.89
N HIS A 109 -3.63 2.99 -6.85
CA HIS A 109 -3.06 1.63 -6.79
C HIS A 109 -1.54 1.60 -6.49
N ASP A 110 -0.79 2.60 -6.98
CA ASP A 110 0.68 2.62 -6.89
C ASP A 110 1.20 3.59 -5.81
N SER A 111 0.30 4.13 -4.98
CA SER A 111 0.68 5.14 -3.98
C SER A 111 1.15 4.54 -2.65
N THR A 112 0.96 3.25 -2.43
CA THR A 112 1.22 2.58 -1.14
C THR A 112 1.79 1.19 -1.31
N ILE A 113 2.48 0.70 -0.29
CA ILE A 113 2.93 -0.69 -0.19
C ILE A 113 1.79 -1.57 0.34
N ASP A 114 1.34 -2.50 -0.50
CA ASP A 114 0.38 -3.53 -0.13
C ASP A 114 0.87 -4.39 1.05
N GLY A 115 -0.05 -4.75 1.93
CA GLY A 115 0.24 -5.56 3.10
C GLY A 115 -0.79 -5.40 4.21
N VAL A 116 -0.67 -6.25 5.22
CA VAL A 116 -1.45 -6.16 6.46
C VAL A 116 -0.57 -5.60 7.56
N TYR A 117 -1.03 -4.54 8.20
CA TYR A 117 -0.28 -3.80 9.22
C TYR A 117 -1.03 -3.82 10.55
N ARG A 118 -0.28 -3.97 11.65
CA ARG A 118 -0.81 -3.95 13.01
C ARG A 118 -0.03 -2.98 13.88
N CYS A 119 -0.73 -2.20 14.69
CA CYS A 119 -0.13 -1.29 15.66
C CYS A 119 -0.03 -1.98 17.02
N VAL A 120 1.19 -2.32 17.44
CA VAL A 120 1.50 -2.95 18.73
C VAL A 120 2.36 -1.98 19.53
N ASN A 121 1.92 -1.62 20.74
CA ASN A 121 2.63 -0.67 21.61
C ASN A 121 2.96 0.67 20.92
N GLY A 122 2.10 1.14 20.03
CA GLY A 122 2.28 2.39 19.29
C GLY A 122 3.23 2.29 18.09
N GLN A 123 3.74 1.10 17.76
CA GLN A 123 4.58 0.85 16.59
C GLN A 123 3.84 -0.01 15.57
N TRP A 124 3.97 0.34 14.29
CA TRP A 124 3.40 -0.45 13.21
C TRP A 124 4.34 -1.56 12.77
N GLU A 125 3.81 -2.78 12.71
CA GLU A 125 4.49 -3.94 12.16
C GLU A 125 3.70 -4.50 10.98
N ARG A 126 4.42 -5.02 9.99
CA ARG A 126 3.83 -5.74 8.86
C ARG A 126 3.66 -7.21 9.21
N VAL A 127 2.48 -7.76 8.99
CA VAL A 127 2.12 -9.13 9.35
C VAL A 127 2.56 -10.09 8.23
N LYS A 128 3.75 -10.69 8.39
CA LYS A 128 4.41 -11.55 7.38
C LYS A 128 3.55 -12.67 6.79
N LYS A 129 2.58 -13.19 7.54
CA LYS A 129 1.67 -14.26 7.07
C LYS A 129 0.89 -13.87 5.81
N TYR A 130 0.72 -12.58 5.55
CA TYR A 130 -0.05 -12.05 4.43
C TYR A 130 0.82 -11.43 3.33
N ASP A 131 2.14 -11.62 3.40
CA ASP A 131 3.05 -11.28 2.31
C ASP A 131 3.00 -12.44 1.30
N GLN A 132 2.19 -12.27 0.25
CA GLN A 132 2.10 -13.21 -0.86
C GLN A 132 3.04 -12.81 -1.99
#